data_AF-A0A2K9DY29-F1
#
_entry.id   AF-A0A2K9DY29-F1
#
_cell.length_a   1.000
_cell.length_b   1.000
_cell.length_c   1.000
_cell.angle_alpha   90.00
_cell.angle_beta   90.00
_cell.angle_gamma   90.00
#
_symmetry.space_group_name_H-M   'P 1'
#
loop_
_entity.id
_entity.type
_entity.pdbx_description
1 polymer ?
#
loop_
_entity_poly.entity_id
_entity_poly.type
_entity_poly.pdbx_seq_one_letter_code
_entity_poly.pdbx_strand_id
1 'polypeptide(L)'
;MKKSGFNLFLIYFFLMPMLIIVSTKGAYSKSYAQGSSSKHKVYILAGQSNMAGVGMNHELPSELLEVQENVKIYAEGTVESSLKKVWSPLRPGFGAGSGAFGPELTFGRDIAKIYPDSQIFLIKCGWSGTSLQGDWRPPSAGGATGSLYKNLIETVEEALSKLDPGIDYEISGMCWMQGESDACNIYPANEYESNLTHFINDVRKDLNAPTMPFIIAMIDDSDAWIEHAIVRQAQINVAKNVPYVGIFDTKDFDTDGMHYFTQGILDIGSCFAEEMAKISGISPKFVYGDVNGDGVFDSIDYAEIKLYLLDITDELKYSQWRKAADVNGDGDIDTRDAALMQRKILEIIDKFPVE
;
A
#
# COMPACT_ATOMS: atom_id res chain seq x y z
N MET A 1 -72.92 60.26 -21.01
CA MET A 1 -71.62 60.15 -21.69
C MET A 1 -70.53 60.75 -20.81
N LYS A 2 -69.50 59.93 -20.51
CA LYS A 2 -68.11 60.26 -20.12
C LYS A 2 -67.81 61.33 -19.03
N LYS A 3 -67.00 60.83 -18.07
CA LYS A 3 -65.91 61.47 -17.28
C LYS A 3 -66.35 62.33 -16.07
N SER A 4 -66.06 61.86 -14.84
CA SER A 4 -64.78 62.03 -14.09
C SER A 4 -64.75 63.40 -13.42
N GLY A 5 -64.52 63.60 -12.13
CA GLY A 5 -64.11 62.74 -11.03
C GLY A 5 -63.61 63.69 -9.92
N PHE A 6 -63.75 63.35 -8.64
CA PHE A 6 -62.94 63.82 -7.51
C PHE A 6 -63.59 63.27 -6.23
N ASN A 7 -62.87 62.51 -5.42
CA ASN A 7 -62.51 62.98 -4.09
C ASN A 7 -61.69 61.96 -3.31
N LEU A 8 -60.70 62.54 -2.65
CA LEU A 8 -59.77 62.03 -1.66
C LEU A 8 -60.51 61.35 -0.50
N PHE A 9 -60.07 60.16 -0.07
CA PHE A 9 -60.30 59.70 1.31
C PHE A 9 -59.12 58.86 1.81
N LEU A 10 -58.57 59.28 2.94
CA LEU A 10 -57.60 58.54 3.75
C LEU A 10 -58.16 57.15 4.11
N ILE A 11 -57.33 56.11 4.01
CA ILE A 11 -57.58 54.82 4.63
C ILE A 11 -56.42 54.49 5.57
N TYR A 12 -56.79 54.25 6.83
CA TYR A 12 -55.98 53.83 7.96
C TYR A 12 -55.26 52.49 7.68
N PHE A 13 -53.96 52.43 7.98
CA PHE A 13 -53.20 51.19 8.09
C PHE A 13 -53.64 50.40 9.33
N PHE A 14 -54.31 49.26 9.13
CA PHE A 14 -54.43 48.21 10.15
C PHE A 14 -53.32 47.17 9.90
N LEU A 15 -52.35 47.12 10.81
CA LEU A 15 -51.36 46.03 10.90
C LEU A 15 -52.05 44.80 11.49
N MET A 16 -52.26 43.78 10.67
CA MET A 16 -52.67 42.44 11.10
C MET A 16 -51.40 41.59 11.25
N PRO A 17 -51.13 40.95 12.41
CA PRO A 17 -49.96 40.10 12.55
C PRO A 17 -50.20 38.77 11.80
N MET A 18 -49.36 38.49 10.81
CA MET A 18 -49.32 37.20 10.14
C MET A 18 -48.73 36.16 11.10
N LEU A 19 -49.56 35.23 11.56
CA LEU A 19 -49.13 34.04 12.29
C LEU A 19 -48.34 33.13 11.33
N ILE A 20 -47.02 33.13 11.46
CA ILE A 20 -46.15 32.13 10.83
C ILE A 20 -46.22 30.86 11.69
N ILE A 21 -46.95 29.85 11.22
CA ILE A 21 -46.89 28.51 11.78
C ILE A 21 -45.60 27.87 11.27
N VAL A 22 -44.54 27.91 12.08
CA VAL A 22 -43.35 27.09 11.87
C VAL A 22 -43.70 25.67 12.31
N SER A 23 -43.82 24.75 11.36
CA SER A 23 -43.90 23.32 11.66
C SER A 23 -42.56 22.87 12.25
N THR A 24 -42.51 22.67 13.56
CA THR A 24 -41.38 22.01 14.23
C THR A 24 -41.49 20.50 13.96
N LYS A 25 -40.96 20.04 12.82
CA LYS A 25 -40.54 18.65 12.71
C LYS A 25 -39.42 18.47 13.74
N GLY A 26 -39.70 17.68 14.78
CA GLY A 26 -38.78 17.37 15.85
C GLY A 26 -37.42 16.99 15.30
N ALA A 27 -36.42 17.80 15.63
CA ALA A 27 -35.04 17.44 15.46
C ALA A 27 -34.75 16.31 16.45
N TYR A 28 -34.87 15.07 15.98
CA TYR A 28 -34.14 13.97 16.57
C TYR A 28 -32.66 14.31 16.40
N SER A 29 -32.01 14.73 17.49
CA SER A 29 -30.55 14.73 17.56
C SER A 29 -30.12 13.27 17.47
N LYS A 30 -29.82 12.81 16.25
CA LYS A 30 -28.90 11.69 16.09
C LYS A 30 -27.60 12.16 16.73
N SER A 31 -27.28 11.58 17.89
CA SER A 31 -25.91 11.58 18.37
C SER A 31 -25.08 10.96 17.25
N TYR A 32 -24.34 11.79 16.52
CA TYR A 32 -23.23 11.26 15.74
C TYR A 32 -22.26 10.72 16.78
N ALA A 33 -22.33 9.40 16.99
CA ALA A 33 -21.17 8.69 17.46
C ALA A 33 -20.03 9.13 16.55
N GLN A 34 -18.98 9.65 17.15
CA GLN A 34 -17.73 9.99 16.49
C GLN A 34 -17.10 8.67 16.04
N GLY A 35 -17.67 8.09 14.98
CA GLY A 35 -17.11 6.95 14.27
C GLY A 35 -15.93 7.49 13.50
N SER A 36 -14.74 7.18 13.97
CA SER A 36 -13.52 7.22 13.16
C SER A 36 -13.68 6.19 12.04
N SER A 37 -14.42 6.53 10.98
CA SER A 37 -14.45 5.73 9.76
C SER A 37 -13.13 6.00 9.03
N SER A 38 -12.10 5.19 9.31
CA SER A 38 -10.87 5.22 8.53
C SER A 38 -11.22 4.92 7.07
N LYS A 39 -10.78 5.79 6.15
CA LYS A 39 -10.96 5.56 4.72
C LYS A 39 -10.37 4.22 4.30
N HIS A 40 -11.08 3.52 3.43
CA HIS A 40 -10.54 2.34 2.78
C HIS A 40 -9.33 2.69 1.90
N LYS A 41 -8.42 1.74 1.73
CA LYS A 41 -7.12 2.00 1.13
C LYS A 41 -7.03 1.36 -0.24
N VAL A 42 -6.71 2.15 -1.26
CA VAL A 42 -6.43 1.65 -2.61
C VAL A 42 -4.93 1.71 -2.88
N TYR A 43 -4.34 0.59 -3.28
CA TYR A 43 -2.95 0.51 -3.68
C TYR A 43 -2.83 0.00 -5.11
N ILE A 44 -1.86 0.54 -5.83
CA ILE A 44 -1.57 0.17 -7.22
C ILE A 44 -0.27 -0.62 -7.24
N LEU A 45 -0.25 -1.74 -7.94
CA LEU A 45 0.94 -2.58 -8.11
C LEU A 45 1.22 -2.68 -9.61
N ALA A 46 2.36 -2.16 -10.09
CA ALA A 46 2.68 -2.19 -11.51
C ALA A 46 4.14 -2.47 -11.79
N GLY A 47 4.41 -3.04 -12.96
CA GLY A 47 5.76 -3.38 -13.38
C GLY A 47 5.81 -4.59 -14.30
N GLN A 48 6.92 -5.32 -14.28
CA GLN A 48 7.16 -6.46 -15.17
C GLN A 48 6.99 -7.83 -14.49
N SER A 49 7.70 -8.88 -14.94
CA SER A 49 7.47 -10.27 -14.53
C SER A 49 7.57 -10.48 -13.01
N ASN A 50 8.53 -9.86 -12.33
CA ASN A 50 8.67 -9.95 -10.87
C ASN A 50 7.50 -9.29 -10.11
N MET A 51 6.87 -8.24 -10.66
CA MET A 51 5.61 -7.68 -10.14
C MET A 51 4.40 -8.54 -10.53
N ALA A 52 4.36 -9.03 -11.77
CA ALA A 52 3.29 -9.88 -12.26
C ALA A 52 3.16 -11.12 -11.36
N GLY A 53 4.30 -11.70 -10.98
CA GLY A 53 4.42 -12.72 -9.97
C GLY A 53 4.82 -14.06 -10.56
N VAL A 54 5.95 -14.57 -10.09
CA VAL A 54 6.55 -15.85 -10.51
C VAL A 54 6.84 -16.76 -9.31
N GLY A 55 6.46 -16.33 -8.09
CA GLY A 55 6.52 -17.15 -6.90
C GLY A 55 5.56 -18.32 -7.00
N MET A 56 5.94 -19.48 -6.48
CA MET A 56 5.23 -20.74 -6.70
C MET A 56 4.32 -21.10 -5.53
N ASN A 57 3.03 -21.31 -5.79
CA ASN A 57 2.04 -21.59 -4.73
C ASN A 57 2.38 -22.85 -3.92
N HIS A 58 3.04 -23.84 -4.51
CA HIS A 58 3.38 -25.09 -3.84
C HIS A 58 4.57 -24.97 -2.86
N GLU A 59 5.25 -23.83 -2.87
CA GLU A 59 6.34 -23.50 -1.95
C GLU A 59 5.87 -22.57 -0.81
N LEU A 60 4.60 -22.17 -0.81
CA LEU A 60 4.04 -21.29 0.22
C LEU A 60 3.90 -22.01 1.57
N PRO A 61 4.19 -21.32 2.69
CA PRO A 61 3.80 -21.80 4.00
C PRO A 61 2.28 -21.80 4.14
N SER A 62 1.75 -22.65 5.03
CA SER A 62 0.30 -22.88 5.15
C SER A 62 -0.50 -21.62 5.42
N GLU A 63 0.03 -20.68 6.20
CA GLU A 63 -0.65 -19.42 6.53
C GLU A 63 -0.87 -18.50 5.32
N LEU A 64 -0.10 -18.67 4.25
CA LEU A 64 -0.22 -17.88 3.02
C LEU A 64 -1.07 -18.56 1.94
N LEU A 65 -1.55 -19.78 2.19
CA LEU A 65 -2.47 -20.49 1.28
C LEU A 65 -3.93 -20.02 1.41
N GLU A 66 -4.26 -19.43 2.55
CA GLU A 66 -5.62 -19.02 2.88
C GLU A 66 -6.04 -17.69 2.22
N VAL A 67 -7.35 -17.49 2.14
CA VAL A 67 -7.94 -16.24 1.64
C VAL A 67 -7.73 -15.11 2.65
N GLN A 68 -7.31 -13.95 2.16
CA GLN A 68 -7.20 -12.72 2.95
C GLN A 68 -8.48 -11.90 2.80
N GLU A 69 -9.48 -12.18 3.65
CA GLU A 69 -10.83 -11.62 3.51
C GLU A 69 -10.92 -10.08 3.58
N ASN A 70 -9.98 -9.42 4.26
CA ASN A 70 -9.92 -7.96 4.33
C ASN A 70 -9.21 -7.29 3.13
N VAL A 71 -8.71 -8.09 2.18
CA VAL A 71 -7.97 -7.62 1.01
C VAL A 71 -8.67 -8.09 -0.25
N LYS A 72 -9.02 -7.13 -1.12
CA LYS A 72 -9.55 -7.41 -2.45
C LYS A 72 -8.52 -7.03 -3.49
N ILE A 73 -8.47 -7.78 -4.59
CA ILE A 73 -7.57 -7.53 -5.71
C ILE A 73 -8.35 -7.47 -7.03
N TYR A 74 -7.92 -6.55 -7.90
CA TYR A 74 -8.35 -6.39 -9.28
C TYR A 74 -7.10 -6.45 -10.16
N ALA A 75 -6.92 -7.54 -10.90
CA ALA A 75 -5.69 -7.78 -11.65
C ALA A 75 -5.88 -7.64 -13.17
N GLU A 76 -4.88 -7.11 -13.85
CA GLU A 76 -4.70 -7.12 -15.30
C GLU A 76 -3.23 -7.47 -15.62
N GLY A 77 -2.96 -7.88 -16.86
CA GLY A 77 -1.65 -8.24 -17.37
C GLY A 77 -1.43 -9.74 -17.41
N THR A 78 -0.25 -10.18 -16.96
CA THR A 78 0.10 -11.60 -16.88
C THR A 78 -0.58 -12.23 -15.66
N VAL A 79 -1.84 -12.63 -15.83
CA VAL A 79 -2.68 -13.30 -14.83
C VAL A 79 -3.70 -14.21 -15.54
N GLU A 80 -4.22 -15.20 -14.82
CA GLU A 80 -5.24 -16.13 -15.33
C GLU A 80 -6.49 -15.38 -15.82
N SER A 81 -7.00 -15.77 -17.00
CA SER A 81 -8.03 -15.02 -17.73
C SER A 81 -9.34 -14.86 -16.96
N SER A 82 -9.73 -15.84 -16.13
CA SER A 82 -10.97 -15.74 -15.33
C SER A 82 -10.86 -14.76 -14.16
N LEU A 83 -9.63 -14.40 -13.76
CA LEU A 83 -9.35 -13.42 -12.70
C LEU A 83 -9.11 -12.00 -13.24
N LYS A 84 -8.94 -11.83 -14.55
CA LYS A 84 -8.69 -10.51 -15.16
C LYS A 84 -9.87 -9.57 -14.96
N LYS A 85 -9.59 -8.37 -14.45
CA LYS A 85 -10.54 -7.26 -14.32
C LYS A 85 -11.81 -7.60 -13.52
N VAL A 86 -11.66 -8.48 -12.53
CA VAL A 86 -12.70 -8.89 -11.58
C VAL A 86 -12.20 -8.69 -10.16
N TRP A 87 -12.93 -7.92 -9.36
CA TRP A 87 -12.66 -7.79 -7.92
C TRP A 87 -12.87 -9.14 -7.23
N SER A 88 -11.84 -9.64 -6.58
CA SER A 88 -11.84 -10.93 -5.88
C SER A 88 -11.13 -10.81 -4.53
N PRO A 89 -11.48 -11.61 -3.50
CA PRO A 89 -10.66 -11.74 -2.31
C PRO A 89 -9.23 -12.18 -2.67
N LEU A 90 -8.23 -11.59 -2.02
CA LEU A 90 -6.84 -11.93 -2.25
C LEU A 90 -6.53 -13.33 -1.71
N ARG A 91 -5.80 -14.11 -2.51
CA ARG A 91 -5.31 -15.46 -2.21
C ARG A 91 -4.18 -15.78 -3.20
N PRO A 92 -3.44 -16.89 -3.06
CA PRO A 92 -2.51 -17.32 -4.11
C PRO A 92 -3.21 -17.58 -5.46
N GLY A 93 -2.48 -17.41 -6.56
CA GLY A 93 -2.97 -17.62 -7.93
C GLY A 93 -3.17 -16.37 -8.78
N PHE A 94 -2.81 -15.18 -8.29
CA PHE A 94 -2.83 -13.93 -9.08
C PHE A 94 -1.52 -13.68 -9.84
N GLY A 95 -0.56 -14.61 -9.83
CA GLY A 95 0.70 -14.53 -10.58
C GLY A 95 0.59 -14.94 -12.06
N ALA A 96 1.74 -15.31 -12.64
CA ALA A 96 1.88 -15.83 -14.00
C ALA A 96 1.28 -17.23 -14.16
N GLY A 97 -0.06 -17.29 -14.09
CA GLY A 97 -0.85 -18.52 -14.05
C GLY A 97 -1.39 -18.82 -12.64
N SER A 98 -2.38 -19.70 -12.57
CA SER A 98 -3.08 -20.01 -11.31
C SER A 98 -2.22 -20.71 -10.25
N GLY A 99 -1.06 -21.25 -10.64
CA GLY A 99 -0.09 -21.86 -9.75
C GLY A 99 0.95 -20.89 -9.19
N ALA A 100 0.87 -19.61 -9.54
CA ALA A 100 1.83 -18.59 -9.14
C ALA A 100 1.20 -17.41 -8.40
N PHE A 101 2.02 -16.64 -7.71
CA PHE A 101 1.66 -15.40 -7.02
C PHE A 101 2.76 -14.35 -7.22
N GLY A 102 2.43 -13.08 -6.99
CA GLY A 102 3.38 -11.99 -6.94
C GLY A 102 3.45 -11.30 -5.58
N PRO A 103 4.17 -10.16 -5.51
CA PRO A 103 4.34 -9.41 -4.28
C PRO A 103 3.01 -8.97 -3.63
N GLU A 104 1.89 -9.00 -4.37
CA GLU A 104 0.57 -8.68 -3.82
C GLU A 104 0.21 -9.49 -2.59
N LEU A 105 0.69 -10.72 -2.48
CA LEU A 105 0.23 -11.66 -1.46
C LEU A 105 0.67 -11.21 -0.07
N THR A 106 1.96 -10.96 0.14
CA THR A 106 2.49 -10.46 1.41
C THR A 106 2.27 -8.97 1.58
N PHE A 107 2.31 -8.18 0.50
CA PHE A 107 1.97 -6.76 0.57
C PHE A 107 0.55 -6.54 1.09
N GLY A 108 -0.44 -7.25 0.54
CA GLY A 108 -1.83 -7.18 0.98
C GLY A 108 -1.99 -7.56 2.44
N ARG A 109 -1.35 -8.65 2.87
CA ARG A 109 -1.36 -9.14 4.26
C ARG A 109 -0.82 -8.08 5.21
N ASP A 110 0.36 -7.54 4.91
CA ASP A 110 1.09 -6.66 5.82
C ASP A 110 0.45 -5.27 5.89
N ILE A 111 -0.05 -4.75 4.77
CA ILE A 111 -0.84 -3.52 4.76
C ILE A 111 -2.17 -3.68 5.53
N ALA A 112 -2.84 -4.82 5.41
CA ALA A 112 -4.06 -5.07 6.18
C ALA A 112 -3.81 -5.12 7.69
N LYS A 113 -2.63 -5.58 8.13
CA LYS A 113 -2.20 -5.48 9.53
C LYS A 113 -1.96 -4.04 9.97
N ILE A 114 -1.40 -3.20 9.09
CA ILE A 114 -1.16 -1.78 9.37
C ILE A 114 -2.49 -0.99 9.49
N TYR A 115 -3.50 -1.37 8.72
CA TYR A 115 -4.82 -0.72 8.73
C TYR A 115 -5.96 -1.72 9.01
N PRO A 116 -6.07 -2.25 10.24
CA PRO A 116 -7.05 -3.30 10.57
C PRO A 116 -8.50 -2.83 10.42
N ASP A 117 -8.76 -1.52 10.55
CA ASP A 117 -10.09 -0.92 10.42
C ASP A 117 -10.46 -0.54 8.97
N SER A 118 -9.57 -0.80 8.01
CA SER A 118 -9.76 -0.47 6.59
C SER A 118 -9.81 -1.72 5.73
N GLN A 119 -10.78 -1.81 4.82
CA GLN A 119 -10.69 -2.70 3.67
C GLN A 119 -9.57 -2.23 2.73
N ILE A 120 -8.76 -3.18 2.27
CA ILE A 120 -7.64 -2.95 1.36
C ILE A 120 -8.05 -3.38 -0.05
N PHE A 121 -7.79 -2.51 -1.03
CA PHE A 121 -8.06 -2.73 -2.43
C PHE A 121 -6.76 -2.64 -3.23
N LEU A 122 -6.37 -3.73 -3.86
CA LEU A 122 -5.19 -3.82 -4.70
C LEU A 122 -5.60 -3.77 -6.17
N ILE A 123 -4.99 -2.88 -6.96
CA ILE A 123 -5.14 -2.84 -8.41
C ILE A 123 -3.79 -3.21 -9.00
N LYS A 124 -3.68 -4.41 -9.58
CA LYS A 124 -2.42 -4.96 -10.10
C LYS A 124 -2.37 -4.93 -11.63
N CYS A 125 -1.29 -4.38 -12.19
CA CYS A 125 -0.98 -4.34 -13.61
C CYS A 125 0.47 -4.80 -13.84
N GLY A 126 0.71 -6.11 -13.89
CA GLY A 126 2.03 -6.69 -14.11
C GLY A 126 2.17 -7.31 -15.51
N TRP A 127 3.18 -6.90 -16.30
CA TRP A 127 3.37 -7.39 -17.67
C TRP A 127 4.81 -7.84 -17.94
N SER A 128 5.01 -9.13 -18.17
CA SER A 128 6.34 -9.71 -18.39
C SER A 128 7.06 -9.11 -19.61
N GLY A 129 8.38 -8.87 -19.48
CA GLY A 129 9.25 -8.46 -20.59
C GLY A 129 8.97 -7.06 -21.14
N THR A 130 8.57 -6.12 -20.28
CA THR A 130 8.16 -4.77 -20.69
C THR A 130 9.14 -3.71 -20.23
N SER A 131 9.27 -2.65 -21.03
CA SER A 131 10.23 -1.56 -20.83
C SER A 131 9.55 -0.26 -20.42
N LEU A 132 10.22 0.53 -19.60
CA LEU A 132 9.80 1.89 -19.27
C LEU A 132 10.06 2.85 -20.42
N GLN A 133 11.12 2.62 -21.19
CA GLN A 133 11.44 3.39 -22.38
C GLN A 133 10.36 3.30 -23.47
N GLY A 134 9.61 2.20 -23.57
CA GLY A 134 8.61 1.98 -24.61
C GLY A 134 7.20 1.75 -24.07
N ASP A 135 6.98 0.62 -23.41
CA ASP A 135 5.65 0.12 -23.07
C ASP A 135 4.95 0.96 -22.00
N TRP A 136 5.72 1.35 -20.98
CA TRP A 136 5.26 2.21 -19.88
C TRP A 136 5.60 3.68 -20.09
N ARG A 137 6.07 4.07 -21.28
CA ARG A 137 6.53 5.44 -21.55
C ARG A 137 5.43 6.46 -21.22
N PRO A 138 5.66 7.35 -20.25
CA PRO A 138 4.65 8.31 -19.83
C PRO A 138 4.52 9.47 -20.83
N PRO A 139 3.37 10.16 -20.86
CA PRO A 139 3.10 11.19 -21.87
C PRO A 139 4.06 12.38 -21.83
N SER A 140 4.55 12.78 -20.65
CA SER A 140 5.47 13.92 -20.52
C SER A 140 6.93 13.59 -20.82
N ALA A 141 7.30 12.31 -20.97
CA ALA A 141 8.66 11.91 -21.37
C ALA A 141 8.97 12.15 -22.86
N GLY A 142 8.00 12.68 -23.62
CA GLY A 142 8.11 12.86 -25.06
C GLY A 142 8.04 11.55 -25.84
N GLY A 143 7.91 11.64 -27.17
CA GLY A 143 7.64 10.47 -28.02
C GLY A 143 6.20 9.98 -27.92
N ALA A 144 5.95 8.74 -28.37
CA ALA A 144 4.63 8.14 -28.28
C ALA A 144 4.40 7.58 -26.86
N THR A 145 3.26 7.94 -26.26
CA THR A 145 2.85 7.35 -24.96
C THR A 145 2.66 5.85 -25.10
N GLY A 146 3.30 5.11 -24.20
CA GLY A 146 3.27 3.65 -24.14
C GLY A 146 1.87 3.10 -23.92
N SER A 147 1.57 1.95 -24.52
CA SER A 147 0.26 1.31 -24.38
C SER A 147 -0.02 0.81 -22.97
N LEU A 148 1.00 0.40 -22.22
CA LEU A 148 0.83 -0.09 -20.84
C LEU A 148 0.67 1.06 -19.85
N TYR A 149 1.25 2.23 -20.12
CA TYR A 149 0.90 3.45 -19.37
C TYR A 149 -0.59 3.75 -19.48
N LYS A 150 -1.14 3.79 -20.70
CA LYS A 150 -2.57 4.04 -20.93
C LYS A 150 -3.43 2.97 -20.26
N ASN A 151 -3.04 1.71 -20.44
CA ASN A 151 -3.75 0.59 -19.85
C ASN A 151 -3.76 0.63 -18.31
N LEU A 152 -2.68 1.09 -17.67
CA LEU A 152 -2.63 1.28 -16.22
C LEU A 152 -3.70 2.27 -15.75
N ILE A 153 -3.72 3.47 -16.35
CA ILE A 153 -4.70 4.51 -15.98
C ILE A 153 -6.12 4.02 -16.22
N GLU A 154 -6.41 3.45 -17.40
CA GLU A 154 -7.72 2.89 -17.73
C GLU A 154 -8.13 1.77 -16.75
N THR A 155 -7.19 0.90 -16.34
CA THR A 155 -7.47 -0.19 -15.42
C THR A 155 -7.77 0.33 -14.01
N VAL A 156 -7.04 1.34 -13.54
CA VAL A 156 -7.30 1.97 -12.24
C VAL A 156 -8.68 2.63 -12.25
N GLU A 157 -9.00 3.44 -13.25
CA GLU A 157 -10.31 4.08 -13.38
C GLU A 157 -11.46 3.06 -13.47
N GLU A 158 -11.28 2.00 -14.27
CA GLU A 158 -12.27 0.93 -14.39
C GLU A 158 -12.49 0.21 -13.06
N ALA A 159 -11.41 -0.17 -12.37
CA ALA A 159 -11.48 -0.86 -11.08
C ALA A 159 -12.22 -0.02 -10.02
N LEU A 160 -11.89 1.27 -9.93
CA LEU A 160 -12.52 2.21 -9.01
C LEU A 160 -14.01 2.43 -9.34
N SER A 161 -14.37 2.50 -10.62
CA SER A 161 -15.77 2.65 -11.06
C SER A 161 -16.66 1.45 -10.70
N LYS A 162 -16.05 0.27 -10.47
CA LYS A 162 -16.74 -0.97 -10.09
C LYS A 162 -16.87 -1.17 -8.58
N LEU A 163 -16.28 -0.29 -7.77
CA LEU A 163 -16.49 -0.30 -6.33
C LEU A 163 -17.92 0.15 -5.98
N ASP A 164 -18.43 -0.29 -4.84
CA ASP A 164 -19.69 0.23 -4.30
C ASP A 164 -19.54 1.76 -4.09
N PRO A 165 -20.47 2.59 -4.63
CA PRO A 165 -20.42 4.04 -4.47
C PRO A 165 -20.40 4.53 -3.01
N GLY A 166 -20.78 3.69 -2.04
CA GLY A 166 -20.71 3.97 -0.61
C GLY A 166 -19.32 3.77 0.03
N ILE A 167 -18.35 3.20 -0.69
CA ILE A 167 -16.98 3.01 -0.21
C ILE A 167 -16.24 4.35 -0.29
N ASP A 168 -15.96 4.96 0.87
CA ASP A 168 -15.01 6.07 0.97
C ASP A 168 -13.59 5.52 0.98
N TYR A 169 -12.80 5.88 -0.02
CA TYR A 169 -11.44 5.41 -0.20
C TYR A 169 -10.45 6.54 -0.48
N GLU A 170 -9.17 6.22 -0.38
CA GLU A 170 -8.09 7.05 -0.89
C GLU A 170 -7.05 6.20 -1.63
N ILE A 171 -6.48 6.75 -2.71
CA ILE A 171 -5.34 6.16 -3.39
C ILE A 171 -4.12 6.36 -2.50
N SER A 172 -3.73 5.29 -1.83
CA SER A 172 -2.83 5.29 -0.67
C SER A 172 -1.37 5.03 -1.05
N GLY A 173 -1.11 4.52 -2.26
CA GLY A 173 0.24 4.35 -2.73
C GLY A 173 0.35 3.49 -3.99
N MET A 174 1.54 3.49 -4.57
CA MET A 174 1.88 2.66 -5.71
C MET A 174 3.20 1.92 -5.48
N CYS A 175 3.21 0.62 -5.75
CA CYS A 175 4.38 -0.25 -5.73
C CYS A 175 4.84 -0.49 -7.17
N TRP A 176 6.13 -0.24 -7.43
CA TRP A 176 6.74 -0.35 -8.74
C TRP A 176 7.93 -1.29 -8.71
N MET A 177 7.90 -2.32 -9.56
CA MET A 177 9.03 -3.22 -9.76
C MET A 177 9.23 -3.50 -11.24
N GLN A 178 10.17 -2.77 -11.82
CA GLN A 178 10.53 -2.84 -13.23
C GLN A 178 11.90 -2.23 -13.45
N GLY A 179 12.57 -2.67 -14.51
CA GLY A 179 13.77 -2.03 -15.03
C GLY A 179 14.70 -3.02 -15.73
N GLU A 180 14.50 -4.32 -15.52
CA GLU A 180 15.37 -5.37 -16.06
C GLU A 180 15.38 -5.32 -17.59
N SER A 181 14.23 -5.08 -18.22
CA SER A 181 14.14 -4.93 -19.69
C SER A 181 14.90 -3.70 -20.20
N ASP A 182 14.89 -2.58 -19.46
CA ASP A 182 15.65 -1.38 -19.80
C ASP A 182 17.14 -1.55 -19.53
N ALA A 183 17.52 -2.40 -18.57
CA ALA A 183 18.90 -2.75 -18.25
C ALA A 183 19.55 -3.68 -19.29
N CYS A 184 18.79 -4.26 -20.23
CA CYS A 184 19.33 -5.06 -21.33
C CYS A 184 20.08 -4.22 -22.39
N ASN A 185 19.96 -2.88 -22.37
CA ASN A 185 20.56 -2.03 -23.40
C ASN A 185 20.91 -0.63 -22.88
N ILE A 186 22.07 -0.10 -23.30
CA ILE A 186 22.61 1.20 -22.85
C ILE A 186 21.69 2.39 -23.16
N TYR A 187 20.93 2.36 -24.25
CA TYR A 187 20.04 3.46 -24.62
C TYR A 187 18.86 3.61 -23.66
N PRO A 188 17.99 2.59 -23.44
CA PRO A 188 16.92 2.68 -22.47
C PRO A 188 17.42 2.86 -21.03
N ALA A 189 18.53 2.22 -20.65
CA ALA A 189 19.13 2.40 -19.32
C ALA A 189 19.47 3.88 -19.02
N ASN A 190 20.07 4.59 -19.98
CA ASN A 190 20.41 6.01 -19.82
C ASN A 190 19.18 6.94 -19.77
N GLU A 191 18.03 6.53 -20.34
CA GLU A 191 16.79 7.30 -20.27
C GLU A 191 15.97 7.00 -19.01
N TYR A 192 16.31 5.94 -18.26
CA TYR A 192 15.48 5.39 -17.20
C TYR A 192 15.13 6.41 -16.11
N GLU A 193 16.12 7.17 -15.63
CA GLU A 193 15.91 8.19 -14.58
C GLU A 193 14.86 9.23 -14.99
N SER A 194 15.01 9.76 -16.22
CA SER A 194 14.09 10.76 -16.76
C SER A 194 12.70 10.17 -16.96
N ASN A 195 12.62 8.99 -17.58
CA ASN A 195 11.35 8.32 -17.86
C ASN A 195 10.61 7.97 -16.57
N LEU A 196 11.30 7.46 -15.54
CA LEU A 196 10.67 7.12 -14.26
C LEU A 196 10.21 8.37 -13.51
N THR A 197 10.97 9.46 -13.56
CA THR A 197 10.54 10.75 -13.00
C THR A 197 9.26 11.24 -13.66
N HIS A 198 9.18 11.21 -15.00
CA HIS A 198 7.98 11.56 -15.74
C HIS A 198 6.81 10.62 -15.41
N PHE A 199 7.08 9.33 -15.28
CA PHE A 199 6.07 8.31 -15.01
C PHE A 199 5.38 8.54 -13.67
N ILE A 200 6.16 8.75 -12.62
CA ILE A 200 5.63 9.03 -11.27
C ILE A 200 4.77 10.30 -11.30
N ASN A 201 5.25 11.37 -11.94
CA ASN A 201 4.54 12.64 -12.00
C ASN A 201 3.23 12.55 -12.80
N ASP A 202 3.26 11.88 -13.95
CA ASP A 202 2.08 11.75 -14.81
C ASP A 202 1.04 10.82 -14.19
N VAL A 203 1.44 9.69 -13.57
CA VAL A 203 0.50 8.81 -12.85
C VAL A 203 -0.17 9.58 -11.70
N ARG A 204 0.59 10.31 -10.89
CA ARG A 204 0.03 11.14 -9.80
C ARG A 204 -0.95 12.19 -10.32
N LYS A 205 -0.64 12.81 -11.45
CA LYS A 205 -1.49 13.82 -12.08
C LYS A 205 -2.78 13.20 -12.61
N ASP A 206 -2.68 12.12 -13.39
CA ASP A 206 -3.81 11.49 -14.06
C ASP A 206 -4.77 10.84 -13.06
N LEU A 207 -4.24 10.33 -11.94
CA LEU A 207 -5.04 9.79 -10.83
C LEU A 207 -5.44 10.84 -9.78
N ASN A 208 -5.12 12.12 -10.00
CA ASN A 208 -5.37 13.22 -9.07
C ASN A 208 -4.89 12.93 -7.63
N ALA A 209 -3.70 12.33 -7.51
CA ALA A 209 -3.09 11.91 -6.25
C ALA A 209 -1.67 12.51 -6.12
N PRO A 210 -1.53 13.84 -5.95
CA PRO A 210 -0.24 14.56 -6.08
C PRO A 210 0.80 14.18 -5.02
N THR A 211 0.38 13.63 -3.88
CA THR A 211 1.26 13.18 -2.79
C THR A 211 1.25 11.67 -2.61
N MET A 212 0.72 10.92 -3.58
CA MET A 212 0.66 9.45 -3.50
C MET A 212 2.07 8.88 -3.28
N PRO A 213 2.32 8.14 -2.19
CA PRO A 213 3.56 7.40 -1.99
C PRO A 213 3.85 6.49 -3.18
N PHE A 214 5.10 6.46 -3.64
CA PHE A 214 5.53 5.61 -4.73
C PHE A 214 6.76 4.83 -4.29
N ILE A 215 6.68 3.52 -4.19
CA ILE A 215 7.77 2.68 -3.69
C ILE A 215 8.40 1.93 -4.85
N ILE A 216 9.72 2.03 -4.96
CA ILE A 216 10.53 1.34 -5.97
C ILE A 216 11.17 0.12 -5.31
N ALA A 217 10.86 -1.07 -5.81
CA ALA A 217 11.75 -2.22 -5.63
C ALA A 217 12.86 -2.11 -6.68
N MET A 218 14.11 -2.04 -6.23
CA MET A 218 15.23 -2.01 -7.17
C MET A 218 15.27 -3.29 -8.00
N ILE A 219 15.83 -3.22 -9.20
CA ILE A 219 16.07 -4.45 -9.98
C ILE A 219 17.27 -5.20 -9.43
N ASP A 220 17.35 -6.50 -9.72
CA ASP A 220 18.50 -7.33 -9.37
C ASP A 220 19.79 -6.80 -10.01
N ASP A 221 20.96 -7.18 -9.48
CA ASP A 221 22.26 -6.86 -10.04
C ASP A 221 22.91 -7.99 -10.86
N SER A 222 22.10 -8.98 -11.25
CA SER A 222 22.47 -10.07 -12.17
C SER A 222 23.16 -9.59 -13.45
N ASP A 223 24.25 -10.30 -13.81
CA ASP A 223 25.00 -10.12 -15.05
C ASP A 223 24.16 -10.33 -16.33
N ALA A 224 22.96 -10.95 -16.22
CA ALA A 224 22.01 -11.03 -17.34
C ALA A 224 21.56 -9.64 -17.81
N TRP A 225 21.61 -8.65 -16.93
CA TRP A 225 21.16 -7.28 -17.13
C TRP A 225 22.37 -6.36 -17.26
N ILE A 226 23.00 -6.32 -18.43
CA ILE A 226 24.32 -5.68 -18.66
C ILE A 226 24.42 -4.25 -18.08
N GLU A 227 23.33 -3.48 -18.11
CA GLU A 227 23.29 -2.09 -17.66
C GLU A 227 22.56 -1.91 -16.32
N HIS A 228 22.45 -2.97 -15.50
CA HIS A 228 21.77 -2.96 -14.21
C HIS A 228 22.25 -1.83 -13.30
N ALA A 229 23.56 -1.55 -13.28
CA ALA A 229 24.15 -0.49 -12.47
C ALA A 229 23.60 0.90 -12.84
N ILE A 230 23.35 1.17 -14.13
CA ILE A 230 22.81 2.45 -14.60
C ILE A 230 21.34 2.58 -14.15
N VAL A 231 20.54 1.54 -14.37
CA VAL A 231 19.12 1.53 -13.99
C VAL A 231 18.95 1.61 -12.47
N ARG A 232 19.74 0.86 -11.70
CA ARG A 232 19.74 0.92 -10.22
C ARG A 232 20.14 2.30 -9.71
N GLN A 233 21.17 2.92 -10.31
CA GLN A 233 21.56 4.28 -9.93
C GLN A 233 20.46 5.30 -10.27
N ALA A 234 19.78 5.15 -11.41
CA ALA A 234 18.62 5.95 -11.77
C ALA A 234 17.47 5.80 -10.75
N GLN A 235 17.16 4.57 -10.33
CA GLN A 235 16.15 4.31 -9.29
C GLN A 235 16.50 5.03 -7.96
N ILE A 236 17.76 4.95 -7.52
CA ILE A 236 18.26 5.66 -6.34
C ILE A 236 18.11 7.18 -6.50
N ASN A 237 18.49 7.72 -7.65
CA ASN A 237 18.41 9.15 -7.93
C ASN A 237 16.96 9.65 -7.92
N VAL A 238 16.04 8.89 -8.50
CA VAL A 238 14.60 9.20 -8.46
C VAL A 238 14.08 9.21 -7.04
N ALA A 239 14.37 8.18 -6.24
CA ALA A 239 13.94 8.13 -4.84
C ALA A 239 14.47 9.29 -4.00
N LYS A 240 15.69 9.75 -4.30
CA LYS A 240 16.30 10.92 -3.64
C LYS A 240 15.69 12.25 -4.05
N ASN A 241 15.34 12.42 -5.32
CA ASN A 241 15.02 13.72 -5.91
C ASN A 241 13.51 13.97 -6.10
N VAL A 242 12.69 12.91 -6.13
CA VAL A 242 11.24 13.01 -6.31
C VAL A 242 10.53 12.86 -4.95
N PRO A 243 9.69 13.81 -4.53
CA PRO A 243 8.99 13.73 -3.24
C PRO A 243 8.09 12.49 -3.11
N TYR A 244 7.96 12.01 -1.87
CA TYR A 244 7.11 10.85 -1.52
C TYR A 244 7.49 9.57 -2.29
N VAL A 245 8.76 9.40 -2.62
CA VAL A 245 9.28 8.19 -3.26
C VAL A 245 10.15 7.42 -2.29
N GLY A 246 9.87 6.13 -2.15
CA GLY A 246 10.62 5.18 -1.34
C GLY A 246 11.33 4.18 -2.21
N ILE A 247 12.34 3.55 -1.64
CA ILE A 247 13.15 2.58 -2.36
C ILE A 247 13.70 1.56 -1.37
N PHE A 248 13.77 0.31 -1.81
CA PHE A 248 14.51 -0.74 -1.12
C PHE A 248 15.30 -1.57 -2.13
N ASP A 249 16.40 -2.13 -1.66
CA ASP A 249 17.29 -2.95 -2.46
C ASP A 249 16.88 -4.43 -2.38
N THR A 250 17.00 -5.13 -3.49
CA THR A 250 16.64 -6.55 -3.66
C THR A 250 17.82 -7.40 -4.11
N LYS A 251 19.00 -6.82 -4.33
CA LYS A 251 20.19 -7.52 -4.88
C LYS A 251 20.62 -8.76 -4.09
N ASP A 252 20.29 -8.81 -2.80
CA ASP A 252 20.71 -9.89 -1.91
C ASP A 252 19.65 -11.00 -1.82
N PHE A 253 18.58 -10.91 -2.61
CA PHE A 253 17.53 -11.93 -2.68
C PHE A 253 17.87 -12.97 -3.74
N ASP A 254 17.63 -14.24 -3.45
CA ASP A 254 17.96 -15.33 -4.36
C ASP A 254 17.13 -15.29 -5.65
N THR A 255 17.82 -15.45 -6.79
CA THR A 255 17.23 -15.44 -8.13
C THR A 255 17.71 -16.61 -8.99
N ASP A 256 16.99 -16.90 -10.08
CA ASP A 256 17.49 -17.76 -11.18
C ASP A 256 18.38 -16.99 -12.19
N GLY A 257 18.80 -15.77 -11.83
CA GLY A 257 19.46 -14.80 -12.70
C GLY A 257 18.50 -13.88 -13.47
N MET A 258 17.19 -14.13 -13.43
CA MET A 258 16.16 -13.30 -14.07
C MET A 258 14.98 -12.99 -13.14
N HIS A 259 14.54 -14.00 -12.39
CA HIS A 259 13.37 -13.98 -11.52
C HIS A 259 13.76 -14.34 -10.09
N TYR A 260 13.18 -13.63 -9.13
CA TYR A 260 13.31 -13.98 -7.72
C TYR A 260 12.59 -15.29 -7.44
N PHE A 261 13.18 -16.13 -6.59
CA PHE A 261 12.49 -17.30 -6.07
C PHE A 261 11.33 -16.90 -5.15
N THR A 262 10.50 -17.88 -4.79
CA THR A 262 9.31 -17.69 -3.95
C THR A 262 9.59 -16.82 -2.72
N GLN A 263 10.67 -17.09 -1.97
CA GLN A 263 11.01 -16.30 -0.79
C GLN A 263 11.29 -14.83 -1.15
N GLY A 264 12.07 -14.56 -2.20
CA GLY A 264 12.33 -13.19 -2.66
C GLY A 264 11.05 -12.45 -3.08
N ILE A 265 10.10 -13.11 -3.74
CA ILE A 265 8.80 -12.51 -4.09
C ILE A 265 7.98 -12.16 -2.84
N LEU A 266 8.01 -13.01 -1.82
CA LEU A 266 7.37 -12.75 -0.53
C LEU A 266 8.03 -11.56 0.19
N ASP A 267 9.37 -11.54 0.23
CA ASP A 267 10.15 -10.48 0.87
C ASP A 267 9.93 -9.12 0.19
N ILE A 268 9.90 -9.08 -1.15
CA ILE A 268 9.56 -7.88 -1.92
C ILE A 268 8.21 -7.31 -1.50
N GLY A 269 7.18 -8.15 -1.34
CA GLY A 269 5.85 -7.70 -0.91
C GLY A 269 5.84 -7.12 0.51
N SER A 270 6.58 -7.73 1.44
CA SER A 270 6.73 -7.21 2.80
C SER A 270 7.54 -5.91 2.84
N CYS A 271 8.64 -5.82 2.08
CA CYS A 271 9.42 -4.59 1.95
C CYS A 271 8.61 -3.44 1.34
N PHE A 272 7.74 -3.73 0.37
CA PHE A 272 6.79 -2.73 -0.14
C PHE A 272 5.89 -2.18 0.97
N ALA A 273 5.33 -3.04 1.82
CA ALA A 273 4.45 -2.61 2.91
C ALA A 273 5.21 -1.79 3.96
N GLU A 274 6.43 -2.21 4.30
CA GLU A 274 7.29 -1.52 5.26
C GLU A 274 7.67 -0.10 4.77
N GLU A 275 8.15 0.03 3.53
CA GLU A 275 8.51 1.33 2.95
C GLU A 275 7.29 2.24 2.75
N MET A 276 6.14 1.65 2.40
CA MET A 276 4.88 2.38 2.30
C MET A 276 4.47 3.00 3.65
N ALA A 277 4.63 2.26 4.75
CA ALA A 277 4.35 2.74 6.10
C ALA A 277 5.30 3.90 6.48
N LYS A 278 6.61 3.72 6.26
CA LYS A 278 7.64 4.74 6.53
C LYS A 278 7.32 6.07 5.85
N ILE A 279 7.00 6.05 4.55
CA ILE A 279 6.73 7.28 3.77
C ILE A 279 5.41 7.94 4.12
N SER A 280 4.40 7.15 4.47
CA SER A 280 3.10 7.69 4.88
C SER A 280 3.15 8.39 6.25
N GLY A 281 4.33 8.49 6.88
CA GLY A 281 4.48 9.04 8.23
C GLY A 281 3.85 8.13 9.29
N ILE A 282 3.57 6.89 8.92
CA ILE A 282 3.02 5.88 9.79
C ILE A 282 4.20 5.07 10.27
N SER A 283 4.76 5.44 11.41
CA SER A 283 5.48 4.44 12.17
C SER A 283 4.46 3.34 12.49
N PRO A 284 4.70 2.06 12.14
CA PRO A 284 3.98 0.97 12.77
C PRO A 284 3.92 1.29 14.26
N LYS A 285 2.73 1.19 14.88
CA LYS A 285 2.60 1.50 16.30
C LYS A 285 3.60 0.61 17.02
N PHE A 286 4.69 1.20 17.50
CA PHE A 286 5.76 0.45 18.13
C PHE A 286 5.16 -0.29 19.34
N VAL A 287 5.18 -1.62 19.30
CA VAL A 287 4.61 -2.47 20.34
C VAL A 287 5.75 -2.93 21.24
N TYR A 288 5.76 -2.49 22.49
CA TYR A 288 6.66 -3.09 23.47
C TYR A 288 6.31 -4.57 23.61
N GLY A 289 7.32 -5.42 23.59
CA GLY A 289 7.22 -6.87 23.57
C GLY A 289 7.28 -7.51 22.18
N ASP A 290 6.97 -6.80 21.10
CA ASP A 290 7.02 -7.32 19.71
C ASP A 290 8.47 -7.29 19.19
N VAL A 291 9.19 -8.39 19.38
CA VAL A 291 10.62 -8.49 19.08
C VAL A 291 10.88 -9.08 17.70
N ASN A 292 9.87 -9.70 17.09
CA ASN A 292 9.94 -10.22 15.73
C ASN A 292 9.44 -9.20 14.67
N GLY A 293 8.80 -8.12 15.10
CA GLY A 293 8.34 -7.01 14.29
C GLY A 293 7.03 -7.27 13.53
N ASP A 294 6.23 -8.25 13.94
CA ASP A 294 5.02 -8.66 13.22
C ASP A 294 3.77 -7.80 13.52
N GLY A 295 3.91 -6.85 14.45
CA GLY A 295 2.91 -5.89 14.90
C GLY A 295 2.12 -6.33 16.13
N VAL A 296 2.39 -7.51 16.68
CA VAL A 296 1.67 -8.11 17.82
C VAL A 296 2.68 -8.58 18.87
N PHE A 297 2.30 -8.53 20.15
CA PHE A 297 3.06 -9.18 21.22
C PHE A 297 2.39 -10.51 21.60
N ASP A 298 3.08 -11.63 21.41
CA ASP A 298 2.60 -12.96 21.77
C ASP A 298 3.68 -13.94 22.30
N SER A 299 3.38 -15.24 22.30
CA SER A 299 4.28 -16.28 22.80
C SER A 299 5.52 -16.52 21.95
N ILE A 300 5.51 -16.13 20.67
CA ILE A 300 6.64 -16.23 19.75
C ILE A 300 7.72 -15.24 20.18
N ASP A 301 7.34 -14.00 20.48
CA ASP A 301 8.26 -12.98 20.98
C ASP A 301 8.98 -13.41 22.26
N TYR A 302 8.21 -13.99 23.18
CA TYR A 302 8.75 -14.53 24.42
C TYR A 302 9.71 -15.69 24.17
N ALA A 303 9.45 -16.52 23.16
CA ALA A 303 10.36 -17.59 22.78
C ALA A 303 11.65 -17.04 22.19
N GLU A 304 11.59 -16.03 21.31
CA GLU A 304 12.77 -15.38 20.73
C GLU A 304 13.64 -14.71 21.80
N ILE A 305 13.04 -13.99 22.75
CA ILE A 305 13.78 -13.44 23.89
C ILE A 305 14.40 -14.54 24.74
N LYS A 306 13.73 -15.68 24.94
CA LYS A 306 14.36 -16.81 25.64
C LYS A 306 15.55 -17.39 24.90
N LEU A 307 15.47 -17.52 23.58
CA LEU A 307 16.60 -18.01 22.78
C LEU A 307 17.78 -17.05 22.88
N TYR A 308 17.52 -15.74 22.85
CA TYR A 308 18.54 -14.71 23.05
C TYR A 308 19.17 -14.80 24.45
N LEU A 309 18.36 -14.86 25.51
CA LEU A 309 18.86 -14.96 26.90
C LEU A 309 19.60 -16.27 27.22
N LEU A 310 19.48 -17.28 26.36
CA LEU A 310 20.18 -18.56 26.46
C LEU A 310 21.46 -18.62 25.60
N ASP A 311 21.87 -17.50 25.01
CA ASP A 311 23.00 -17.41 24.07
C ASP A 311 22.86 -18.38 22.87
N ILE A 312 21.62 -18.68 22.45
CA ILE A 312 21.35 -19.49 21.24
C ILE A 312 21.33 -18.59 20.00
N THR A 313 20.90 -17.33 20.14
CA THR A 313 20.97 -16.30 19.11
C THR A 313 21.55 -15.01 19.68
N ASP A 314 22.42 -14.35 18.94
CA ASP A 314 23.05 -13.08 19.37
C ASP A 314 22.24 -11.84 18.94
N GLU A 315 21.33 -12.01 17.97
CA GLU A 315 20.54 -10.94 17.37
C GLU A 315 19.20 -11.46 16.82
N LEU A 316 18.18 -10.60 16.78
CA LEU A 316 16.88 -10.88 16.16
C LEU A 316 16.71 -10.04 14.89
N LYS A 317 15.86 -10.49 13.96
CA LYS A 317 15.72 -9.90 12.61
C LYS A 317 15.15 -8.48 12.63
N TYR A 318 14.28 -8.17 13.58
CA TYR A 318 13.58 -6.89 13.61
C TYR A 318 14.49 -5.76 14.11
N SER A 319 14.75 -4.73 13.30
CA SER A 319 15.71 -3.66 13.65
C SER A 319 15.49 -2.93 14.98
N GLN A 320 14.26 -2.94 15.54
CA GLN A 320 13.96 -2.34 16.84
C GLN A 320 13.78 -3.36 17.97
N TRP A 321 14.11 -4.64 17.74
CA TRP A 321 13.89 -5.73 18.69
C TRP A 321 14.45 -5.43 20.08
N ARG A 322 15.62 -4.78 20.17
CA ARG A 322 16.23 -4.42 21.47
C ARG A 322 15.37 -3.46 22.28
N LYS A 323 14.79 -2.46 21.62
CA LYS A 323 13.88 -1.50 22.24
C LYS A 323 12.55 -2.17 22.59
N ALA A 324 12.09 -3.12 21.78
CA ALA A 324 10.84 -3.84 22.03
C ALA A 324 10.99 -4.81 23.21
N ALA A 325 12.18 -5.41 23.35
CA ALA A 325 12.52 -6.36 24.41
C ALA A 325 12.66 -5.74 25.80
N ASP A 326 13.15 -4.49 25.89
CA ASP A 326 13.26 -3.73 27.15
C ASP A 326 11.88 -3.23 27.60
N VAL A 327 11.02 -4.17 28.01
CA VAL A 327 9.65 -3.91 28.43
C VAL A 327 9.58 -3.26 29.80
N ASN A 328 10.67 -3.28 30.55
CA ASN A 328 10.77 -2.68 31.88
C ASN A 328 11.36 -1.26 31.84
N GLY A 329 12.07 -0.92 30.75
CA GLY A 329 12.61 0.41 30.46
C GLY A 329 13.91 0.74 31.18
N ASP A 330 14.67 -0.27 31.62
CA ASP A 330 15.94 -0.08 32.33
C ASP A 330 17.18 -0.13 31.42
N GLY A 331 16.99 -0.37 30.13
CA GLY A 331 18.03 -0.33 29.11
C GLY A 331 18.81 -1.64 28.95
N ASP A 332 18.53 -2.64 29.79
CA ASP A 332 19.08 -3.98 29.70
C ASP A 332 18.00 -4.94 29.17
N ILE A 333 18.41 -6.02 28.49
CA ILE A 333 17.51 -7.08 28.04
C ILE A 333 17.85 -8.31 28.85
N ASP A 334 17.06 -8.60 29.89
CA ASP A 334 17.39 -9.66 30.84
C ASP A 334 16.16 -10.50 31.26
N THR A 335 16.36 -11.37 32.26
CA THR A 335 15.31 -12.25 32.78
C THR A 335 14.10 -11.52 33.37
N ARG A 336 14.24 -10.23 33.73
CA ARG A 336 13.16 -9.39 34.26
C ARG A 336 12.20 -9.00 33.15
N ASP A 337 12.70 -8.69 31.96
CA ASP A 337 11.89 -8.45 30.77
C ASP A 337 11.12 -9.70 30.38
N ALA A 338 11.81 -10.85 30.31
CA ALA A 338 11.19 -12.13 30.04
C ALA A 338 10.08 -12.45 31.07
N ALA A 339 10.30 -12.16 32.36
CA ALA A 339 9.27 -12.35 33.39
C ALA A 339 8.06 -11.44 33.19
N LEU A 340 8.25 -10.19 32.76
CA LEU A 340 7.17 -9.27 32.44
C LEU A 340 6.40 -9.70 31.19
N MET A 341 7.10 -10.10 30.13
CA MET A 341 6.50 -10.67 28.91
C MET A 341 5.62 -11.87 29.27
N GLN A 342 6.14 -12.82 30.06
CA GLN A 342 5.36 -13.96 30.52
C GLN A 342 4.12 -13.54 31.33
N ARG A 343 4.23 -12.55 32.21
CA ARG A 343 3.10 -12.04 33.00
C ARG A 343 2.03 -11.38 32.12
N LYS A 344 2.42 -10.68 31.05
CA LYS A 344 1.48 -10.05 30.12
C LYS A 344 0.76 -11.11 29.26
N ILE A 345 1.46 -12.14 28.80
CA ILE A 345 0.85 -13.30 28.11
C ILE A 345 -0.16 -14.02 29.01
N LEU A 346 0.12 -14.11 30.31
CA LEU A 346 -0.77 -14.73 31.30
C LEU A 346 -1.87 -13.79 31.82
N GLU A 347 -2.01 -12.59 31.24
CA GLU A 347 -3.00 -11.58 31.66
C GLU A 347 -2.89 -11.18 33.15
N ILE A 348 -1.70 -11.35 33.75
CA ILE A 348 -1.42 -10.93 35.12
C ILE A 348 -1.19 -9.41 35.17
N ILE A 349 -0.71 -8.83 34.08
CA ILE A 349 -0.57 -7.38 33.88
C ILE A 349 -1.21 -7.00 32.55
N ASP A 350 -1.92 -5.88 32.53
CA ASP A 350 -2.59 -5.38 31.32
C ASP A 350 -1.63 -4.65 30.38
N LYS A 351 -0.53 -4.11 30.93
CA LYS A 351 0.49 -3.35 30.20
C LYS A 351 1.87 -3.54 30.81
N PHE A 352 2.90 -3.32 30.00
CA PHE A 352 4.28 -3.29 30.44
C PHE A 352 4.58 -2.02 31.24
N PRO A 353 5.57 -2.05 32.14
CA PRO A 353 6.01 -0.86 32.88
C PRO A 353 6.40 0.33 32.00
N VAL A 354 6.95 0.06 30.81
CA VAL A 354 7.41 1.09 29.86
C VAL A 354 6.27 1.74 29.03
N GLU A 355 5.05 1.19 29.10
CA GLU A 355 3.81 1.72 28.49
C GLU A 355 3.01 2.59 29.47
#